data_AF-A0A916Z7A0-F1
#
_entry.id   AF-A0A916Z7A0-F1
#
_cell.length_a   1.000
_cell.length_b   1.000
_cell.length_c   1.000
_cell.angle_alpha   90.00
_cell.angle_beta   90.00
_cell.angle_gamma   90.00
#
_symmetry.space_group_name_H-M   'P 1'
#
loop_
_entity.id
_entity.type
_entity.pdbx_description
1 polymer ?
#
loop_
_entity_poly.entity_id
_entity_poly.type
_entity_poly.pdbx_seq_one_letter_code
_entity_poly.pdbx_strand_id
1 'polypeptide(L)'
;MDDGMAEAGVPLPVCPAETRGWNAFINAMPGPGSTPTLIVTGQALVPDGAAAVLVAGPTDRMMPPGQRATLSLSPAPDAAGGWVDVRMEIKPALPEYRAVMIACDGEPVAEIAEIETAV
;
A
#
# COMPACT_ATOMS: atom_id res chain seq x y z
N MET A 1 21.28 -12.57 41.21
CA MET A 1 20.33 -11.63 40.60
C MET A 1 20.66 -11.68 39.13
N ASP A 2 19.82 -12.38 38.38
CA ASP A 2 20.03 -12.73 36.98
C ASP A 2 19.51 -11.55 36.16
N ASP A 3 20.43 -10.78 35.57
CA ASP A 3 20.11 -9.61 34.76
C ASP A 3 19.48 -10.04 33.44
N GLY A 4 18.18 -9.78 33.30
CA GLY A 4 17.43 -9.96 32.07
C GLY A 4 18.03 -9.15 30.93
N MET A 5 18.72 -9.84 30.02
CA MET A 5 19.07 -9.32 28.71
C MET A 5 17.79 -9.26 27.88
N ALA A 6 17.23 -8.06 27.74
CA ALA A 6 16.26 -7.76 26.71
C ALA A 6 16.87 -8.17 25.36
N GLU A 7 16.23 -9.10 24.67
CA GLU A 7 16.59 -9.44 23.30
C GLU A 7 16.38 -8.20 22.44
N ALA A 8 17.46 -7.47 22.18
CA ALA A 8 17.45 -6.34 21.26
C ALA A 8 17.25 -6.92 19.85
N GLY A 9 15.98 -7.07 19.45
CA GLY A 9 15.61 -7.42 18.10
C GLY A 9 16.27 -6.45 17.12
N VAL A 10 16.70 -6.98 15.97
CA VAL A 10 17.31 -6.18 14.91
C VAL A 10 16.32 -5.08 14.51
N PRO A 11 16.70 -3.79 14.50
CA PRO A 11 15.77 -2.73 14.13
C PRO A 11 15.31 -2.96 12.68
N LEU A 12 13.99 -2.99 12.48
CA LEU A 12 13.41 -3.17 11.15
C LEU A 12 13.65 -1.93 10.29
N PRO A 13 13.84 -2.10 8.97
CA PRO A 13 13.85 -0.98 8.05
C PRO A 13 12.49 -0.28 8.06
N VAL A 14 12.49 1.03 7.80
CA VAL A 14 11.26 1.83 7.71
C VAL A 14 10.50 1.48 6.42
N CYS A 15 11.22 1.20 5.34
CA CYS A 15 10.69 0.94 4.01
C CYS A 15 11.14 -0.41 3.45
N PRO A 16 10.32 -1.06 2.59
CA PRO A 16 10.74 -2.24 1.85
C PRO A 16 11.96 -1.95 0.97
N ALA A 17 12.84 -2.94 0.82
CA ALA A 17 14.03 -2.81 -0.02
C ALA A 17 13.67 -2.75 -1.51
N GLU A 18 12.65 -3.49 -1.91
CA GLU A 18 12.16 -3.55 -3.29
C GLU A 18 10.64 -3.63 -3.31
N THR A 19 10.03 -3.13 -4.39
CA THR A 19 8.60 -3.28 -4.67
C THR A 19 8.37 -3.60 -6.14
N ARG A 20 7.25 -4.25 -6.47
CA ARG A 20 6.92 -4.62 -7.85
C ARG A 20 5.42 -4.90 -8.03
N GLY A 21 5.03 -5.09 -9.29
CA GLY A 21 3.69 -5.61 -9.65
C GLY A 21 2.56 -4.66 -9.27
N TRP A 22 2.83 -3.35 -9.26
CA TRP A 22 1.84 -2.34 -8.93
C TRP A 22 0.75 -2.26 -9.97
N ASN A 23 -0.51 -2.30 -9.53
CA ASN A 23 -1.69 -2.15 -10.37
C ASN A 23 -2.79 -1.41 -9.61
N ALA A 24 -3.62 -0.67 -10.33
CA ALA A 24 -4.78 0.02 -9.78
C ALA A 24 -5.98 -0.05 -10.74
N PHE A 25 -7.16 -0.31 -10.19
CA PHE A 25 -8.40 -0.29 -10.97
C PHE A 25 -9.60 0.13 -10.13
N ILE A 26 -10.58 0.74 -10.78
CA ILE A 26 -11.88 1.06 -10.20
C ILE A 26 -12.82 -0.10 -10.51
N ASN A 27 -13.29 -0.80 -9.49
CA ASN A 27 -14.43 -1.70 -9.61
C ASN A 27 -15.72 -0.85 -9.57
N ALA A 28 -16.37 -0.68 -10.71
CA ALA A 28 -17.58 0.14 -10.85
C ALA A 28 -18.82 -0.49 -10.20
N MET A 29 -18.85 -1.82 -10.03
CA MET A 29 -20.00 -2.63 -9.57
C MET A 29 -21.34 -2.17 -10.18
N PRO A 30 -21.74 -2.59 -11.38
CA PRO A 30 -22.96 -2.10 -12.02
C PRO A 30 -24.22 -2.47 -11.21
N GLY A 31 -25.15 -1.53 -11.08
CA GLY A 31 -26.48 -1.76 -10.48
C GLY A 31 -26.99 -0.60 -9.61
N PRO A 32 -28.28 -0.60 -9.24
CA PRO A 32 -28.83 0.38 -8.31
C PRO A 32 -28.12 0.30 -6.95
N GLY A 33 -27.67 1.44 -6.42
CA GLY A 33 -26.96 1.48 -5.13
C GLY A 33 -25.49 1.04 -5.21
N SER A 34 -24.91 1.00 -6.42
CA SER A 34 -23.49 0.71 -6.59
C SER A 34 -22.61 1.67 -5.79
N THR A 35 -21.51 1.14 -5.26
CA THR A 35 -20.51 1.93 -4.54
C THR A 35 -19.15 1.59 -5.12
N PRO A 36 -18.67 2.35 -6.12
CA PRO A 36 -17.39 2.10 -6.77
C PRO A 36 -16.27 1.96 -5.75
N THR A 37 -15.33 1.08 -6.02
CA THR A 37 -14.19 0.82 -5.13
C THR A 37 -12.89 0.91 -5.92
N LEU A 38 -11.98 1.78 -5.50
CA LEU A 38 -10.64 1.87 -6.05
C LEU A 38 -9.82 0.81 -5.32
N ILE A 39 -9.22 -0.08 -6.10
CA ILE A 39 -8.42 -1.18 -5.62
C ILE A 39 -7.00 -0.94 -6.10
N VAL A 40 -6.05 -0.98 -5.17
CA VAL A 40 -4.61 -0.89 -5.48
C VAL A 40 -3.91 -2.10 -4.90
N THR A 41 -3.07 -2.74 -5.70
CA THR A 41 -2.32 -3.93 -5.33
C THR A 41 -0.86 -3.80 -5.73
N GLY A 42 0.02 -4.46 -4.99
CA GLY A 42 1.42 -4.64 -5.37
C GLY A 42 2.12 -5.61 -4.45
N GLN A 43 3.44 -5.72 -4.60
CA GLN A 43 4.28 -6.57 -3.78
C GLN A 43 5.43 -5.78 -3.16
N ALA A 44 5.76 -6.09 -1.92
CA ALA A 44 6.90 -5.55 -1.20
C ALA A 44 7.83 -6.67 -0.75
N LEU A 45 9.15 -6.48 -0.90
CA LEU A 45 10.14 -7.36 -0.32
C LEU A 45 10.39 -6.96 1.14
N VAL A 46 9.99 -7.82 2.08
CA VAL A 46 10.11 -7.58 3.52
C VAL A 46 11.15 -8.50 4.16
N PRO A 47 11.88 -8.04 5.19
CA PRO A 47 12.75 -8.92 5.97
C PRO A 47 11.93 -9.87 6.86
N ASP A 48 12.58 -10.91 7.38
CA ASP A 48 12.01 -11.75 8.43
C ASP A 48 11.60 -10.91 9.65
N GLY A 49 10.47 -11.27 10.25
CA GLY A 49 9.95 -10.54 11.40
C GLY A 49 9.23 -9.23 11.05
N ALA A 50 8.92 -8.97 9.77
CA ALA A 50 8.21 -7.77 9.31
C ALA A 50 6.98 -8.09 8.46
N ALA A 51 6.00 -7.19 8.50
CA ALA A 51 4.87 -7.14 7.58
C ALA A 51 4.85 -5.81 6.84
N ALA A 52 4.22 -5.78 5.67
CA ALA A 52 3.98 -4.55 4.91
C ALA A 52 2.48 -4.24 4.85
N VAL A 53 2.15 -2.96 4.94
CA VAL A 53 0.77 -2.48 4.79
C VAL A 53 0.73 -1.29 3.84
N LEU A 54 -0.33 -1.22 3.04
CA LEU A 54 -0.59 -0.10 2.13
C LEU A 54 -1.83 0.65 2.65
N VAL A 55 -1.68 1.94 2.94
CA VAL A 55 -2.73 2.77 3.53
C VAL A 55 -3.09 3.91 2.60
N ALA A 56 -4.38 4.16 2.44
CA ALA A 56 -4.87 5.30 1.69
C ALA A 56 -4.49 6.63 2.36
N GLY A 57 -3.97 7.57 1.56
CA GLY A 57 -3.76 8.96 1.94
C GLY A 57 -4.81 9.90 1.33
N PRO A 58 -4.68 11.22 1.53
CA PRO A 58 -5.52 12.20 0.85
C PRO A 58 -5.20 12.27 -0.64
N THR A 59 -6.18 12.64 -1.46
CA THR A 59 -5.92 13.00 -2.85
C THR A 59 -5.14 14.31 -2.97
N ASP A 60 -4.42 14.49 -4.07
CA ASP A 60 -3.89 15.82 -4.43
C ASP A 60 -5.03 16.78 -4.85
N ARG A 61 -4.65 18.02 -5.17
CA ARG A 61 -5.59 19.08 -5.58
C ARG A 61 -5.71 19.22 -7.10
N MET A 62 -5.25 18.23 -7.86
CA MET A 62 -5.34 18.24 -9.32
C MET A 62 -6.70 17.71 -9.79
N MET A 63 -7.00 17.89 -11.08
CA MET A 63 -8.24 17.45 -11.71
C MET A 63 -7.92 16.75 -13.05
N PRO A 64 -8.11 15.42 -13.18
CA PRO A 64 -8.51 14.47 -12.14
C PRO A 64 -7.47 14.37 -10.99
N PRO A 65 -7.90 14.01 -9.78
CA PRO A 65 -7.01 13.94 -8.64
C PRO A 65 -6.07 12.74 -8.71
N GLY A 66 -4.86 12.90 -8.17
CA GLY A 66 -3.99 11.79 -7.83
C GLY A 66 -4.32 11.24 -6.45
N GLN A 67 -4.51 9.93 -6.31
CA GLN A 67 -4.67 9.25 -5.03
C GLN A 67 -3.30 9.01 -4.38
N ARG A 68 -3.09 9.42 -3.12
CA ARG A 68 -1.86 9.06 -2.38
C ARG A 68 -2.04 7.75 -1.62
N ALA A 69 -0.97 6.98 -1.51
CA ALA A 69 -0.91 5.81 -0.65
C ALA A 69 0.44 5.75 0.06
N THR A 70 0.42 5.29 1.31
CA THR A 70 1.63 5.09 2.11
C THR A 70 1.86 3.60 2.29
N LEU A 71 3.02 3.13 1.83
CA LEU A 71 3.55 1.80 2.14
C LEU A 71 4.35 1.91 3.44
N SER A 72 4.12 1.01 4.39
CA SER A 72 4.82 1.01 5.67
C SER A 72 5.15 -0.40 6.10
N LEU A 73 6.28 -0.55 6.79
CA LEU A 73 6.64 -1.78 7.49
C LEU A 73 6.23 -1.71 8.96
N SER A 74 5.81 -2.85 9.49
CA SER A 74 5.51 -3.01 10.91
C SER A 74 6.13 -4.30 11.45
N PRO A 75 6.56 -4.32 12.73
CA PRO A 75 7.01 -5.55 13.36
C PRO A 75 5.96 -6.65 13.32
N ALA A 76 6.38 -7.84 12.91
CA ALA A 76 5.61 -9.06 12.89
C ALA A 76 6.55 -10.24 13.19
N PRO A 77 6.94 -10.47 14.46
CA PRO A 77 8.05 -11.36 14.84
C PRO A 77 7.96 -12.79 14.30
N ASP A 78 6.74 -13.29 14.09
CA ASP A 78 6.47 -14.64 13.60
C ASP A 78 6.28 -14.70 12.06
N ALA A 79 6.37 -13.57 11.36
CA ALA A 79 6.22 -13.51 9.91
C ALA A 79 7.54 -13.87 9.20
N ALA A 80 7.43 -14.79 8.24
CA ALA A 80 8.54 -15.06 7.33
C ALA A 80 8.77 -13.88 6.39
N GLY A 81 10.04 -13.59 6.10
CA GLY A 81 10.43 -12.61 5.11
C GLY A 81 10.15 -13.04 3.68
N GLY A 82 10.36 -12.12 2.74
CA GLY A 82 10.21 -12.37 1.31
C GLY A 82 9.21 -11.42 0.65
N TRP A 83 8.68 -11.83 -0.50
CA TRP A 83 7.68 -11.06 -1.24
C TRP A 83 6.31 -11.22 -0.60
N VAL A 84 5.72 -10.12 -0.14
CA VAL A 84 4.36 -10.09 0.39
C VAL A 84 3.46 -9.23 -0.49
N ASP A 85 2.24 -9.68 -0.70
CA ASP A 85 1.21 -8.89 -1.39
C ASP A 85 0.67 -7.81 -0.45
N VAL A 86 0.52 -6.61 -0.97
CA VAL A 86 -0.13 -5.49 -0.29
C VAL A 86 -1.32 -5.01 -1.10
N ARG A 87 -2.36 -4.57 -0.39
CA ARG A 87 -3.62 -4.14 -0.99
C ARG A 87 -4.21 -2.99 -0.18
N MET A 88 -4.79 -2.02 -0.88
CA MET A 88 -5.71 -1.05 -0.29
C MET A 88 -6.99 -0.94 -1.11
N GLU A 89 -8.06 -0.55 -0.43
CA GLU A 89 -9.36 -0.26 -1.04
C GLU A 89 -9.87 1.09 -0.55
N ILE A 90 -10.43 1.88 -1.47
CA ILE A 90 -11.15 3.12 -1.14
C ILE A 90 -12.59 2.99 -1.62
N LYS A 91 -13.52 3.16 -0.69
CA LYS A 91 -14.96 3.04 -0.92
C LYS A 91 -15.72 4.14 -0.16
N PRO A 92 -16.52 4.99 -0.84
CA PRO A 92 -16.65 5.08 -2.30
C PRO A 92 -15.38 5.63 -2.95
N ALA A 93 -15.06 5.11 -4.13
CA ALA A 93 -14.06 5.69 -5.01
C ALA A 93 -14.61 6.89 -5.78
N LEU A 94 -13.69 7.74 -6.24
CA LEU A 94 -13.99 8.76 -7.22
C LEU A 94 -14.22 8.12 -8.60
N PRO A 95 -14.96 8.80 -9.50
CA PRO A 95 -15.20 8.29 -10.85
C PRO A 95 -13.92 8.13 -11.69
N GLU A 96 -12.90 8.94 -11.41
CA GLU A 96 -11.65 8.98 -12.16
C GLU A 96 -10.51 9.45 -11.24
N TYR A 97 -9.32 8.93 -11.51
CA TYR A 97 -8.07 9.34 -10.89
C TYR A 97 -7.03 9.53 -11.99
N ARG A 98 -6.14 10.51 -11.82
CA ARG A 98 -5.02 10.72 -12.74
C ARG A 98 -3.90 9.70 -12.52
N ALA A 99 -3.68 9.35 -11.25
CA ALA A 99 -2.66 8.40 -10.85
C ALA A 99 -2.90 7.91 -9.40
N VAL A 100 -2.25 6.81 -9.04
CA VAL A 100 -1.98 6.44 -7.64
C VAL A 100 -0.49 6.65 -7.36
N MET A 101 -0.17 7.50 -6.39
CA MET A 101 1.20 7.80 -5.96
C MET A 101 1.47 7.06 -4.65
N ILE A 102 2.42 6.14 -4.67
CA ILE A 102 2.80 5.31 -3.52
C ILE A 102 4.11 5.85 -2.98
N ALA A 103 4.15 6.11 -1.68
CA ALA A 103 5.34 6.58 -0.99
C ALA A 103 5.62 5.74 0.26
N CYS A 104 6.86 5.75 0.71
CA CYS A 104 7.26 5.22 2.01
C CYS A 104 8.17 6.24 2.69
N ASP A 105 7.88 6.58 3.94
CA ASP A 105 8.59 7.61 4.70
C ASP A 105 8.73 8.96 3.97
N GLY A 106 7.71 9.30 3.16
CA GLY A 106 7.70 10.53 2.34
C GLY A 106 8.42 10.41 0.99
N GLU A 107 9.21 9.36 0.77
CA GLU A 107 9.92 9.13 -0.49
C GLU A 107 9.06 8.35 -1.50
N PRO A 108 9.10 8.70 -2.81
CA PRO A 108 8.31 8.03 -3.83
C PRO A 108 8.79 6.59 -4.07
N VAL A 109 7.85 5.65 -4.11
CA VAL A 109 8.08 4.22 -4.36
C VAL A 109 7.59 3.82 -5.75
N ALA A 110 6.38 4.25 -6.11
CA ALA A 110 5.78 3.95 -7.41
C ALA A 110 4.72 4.99 -7.78
N GLU A 111 4.48 5.13 -9.08
CA GLU A 111 3.35 5.87 -9.63
C GLU A 111 2.60 4.98 -10.63
N ILE A 112 1.30 4.85 -10.46
CA ILE A 112 0.41 4.08 -11.33
C ILE A 112 -0.47 5.08 -12.09
N ALA A 113 -0.12 5.38 -13.34
CA ALA A 113 -0.86 6.33 -14.18
C ALA A 113 -2.00 5.67 -14.95
N GLU A 114 -1.88 4.38 -15.27
CA GLU A 114 -2.93 3.61 -15.93
C GLU A 114 -3.86 3.03 -14.87
N ILE A 115 -5.07 3.59 -14.79
CA ILE A 115 -6.10 3.15 -13.85
C ILE A 115 -7.30 2.70 -14.66
N GLU A 116 -7.51 1.39 -14.71
CA GLU A 116 -8.60 0.79 -15.47
C GLU A 116 -9.92 0.88 -14.70
N THR A 117 -11.04 1.01 -15.41
CA THR A 117 -12.37 0.84 -14.81
C THR A 117 -12.91 -0.52 -15.24
N ALA A 118 -13.08 -1.41 -14.26
CA ALA A 118 -13.69 -2.72 -14.44
C ALA A 118 -15.20 -2.62 -14.14
N VAL A 119 -16.02 -3.22 -15.02
CA VAL A 119 -17.49 -3.28 -14.92
C VAL A 119 -17.98 -4.70 -14.67
#